data_AF-A0A1U9UNY8-F1
#
_entry.id   AF-A0A1U9UNY8-F1
#
_cell.length_a   1.000
_cell.length_b   1.000
_cell.length_c   1.000
_cell.angle_alpha   90.00
_cell.angle_beta   90.00
_cell.angle_gamma   90.00
#
_symmetry.space_group_name_H-M   'P 1'
#
loop_
_entity.id
_entity.type
_entity.pdbx_description
1 polymer ?
#
loop_
_entity_poly.entity_id
_entity_poly.type
_entity_poly.pdbx_seq_one_letter_code
_entity_poly.pdbx_strand_id
1 'polypeptide(L)'
;MGDQLICLNLETGSKEWSRRVDAATCFGVYWYPPHKALVSHGELEICRLSLEGDEIWSATGADIFSEGFRCLPVGIEAIDFNRSVYLFDYQTGALLVGE
;
A
#
# COMPACT_ATOMS: atom_id res chain seq x y z
N MET A 1 -12.95 3.49 10.83
CA MET A 1 -12.09 2.93 9.77
C MET A 1 -10.92 2.23 10.44
N GLY A 2 -10.29 1.26 9.78
CA GLY A 2 -9.27 0.40 10.39
C GLY A 2 -7.92 0.56 9.70
N ASP A 3 -6.86 0.28 10.44
CA ASP A 3 -5.47 0.36 10.00
C ASP A 3 -4.81 -1.02 9.84
N GLN A 4 -5.64 -2.07 9.89
CA GLN A 4 -5.25 -3.46 9.82
C GLN A 4 -5.62 -4.08 8.48
N LEU A 5 -4.72 -4.91 7.98
CA LEU A 5 -5.00 -5.86 6.92
C LEU A 5 -5.04 -7.27 7.53
N ILE A 6 -6.06 -8.04 7.16
CA ILE A 6 -6.31 -9.38 7.71
C ILE A 6 -6.42 -10.37 6.56
N CYS A 7 -5.63 -11.44 6.62
CA CYS A 7 -5.78 -12.57 5.72
C CYS A 7 -6.62 -13.66 6.39
N LEU A 8 -7.67 -14.07 5.69
CA LEU A 8 -8.58 -15.12 6.12
C LEU A 8 -8.50 -16.29 5.16
N ASN A 9 -8.46 -17.49 5.73
CA ASN A 9 -8.69 -18.70 4.99
C ASN A 9 -10.19 -18.85 4.73
N LEU A 10 -10.61 -18.92 3.48
CA LEU A 10 -12.03 -18.97 3.11
C LEU A 10 -12.66 -20.35 3.34
N GLU A 11 -11.87 -21.43 3.35
CA GLU A 11 -12.37 -22.78 3.58
C GLU A 11 -12.67 -23.00 5.07
N THR A 12 -11.78 -22.54 5.95
CA THR A 12 -11.86 -22.78 7.39
C THR A 12 -12.44 -21.59 8.17
N GLY A 13 -12.43 -20.38 7.58
CA GLY A 13 -12.72 -19.13 8.27
C GLY A 13 -11.64 -18.69 9.25
N SER A 14 -10.48 -19.36 9.30
CA SER A 14 -9.40 -19.00 10.22
C SER A 14 -8.70 -17.73 9.76
N LYS A 15 -8.25 -16.94 10.74
CA LYS A 15 -7.29 -15.87 10.50
C LYS A 15 -5.91 -16.49 10.31
N GLU A 16 -5.36 -16.35 9.11
CA GLU A 16 -3.99 -16.77 8.81
C GLU A 16 -3.01 -15.76 9.43
N TRP A 17 -3.24 -14.47 9.16
CA TRP A 17 -2.45 -13.39 9.73
C TRP A 17 -3.21 -12.07 9.78
N SER A 18 -2.68 -11.13 10.57
CA SER A 18 -3.14 -9.74 10.64
C SER A 18 -1.94 -8.83 10.82
N ARG A 19 -1.93 -7.70 10.10
CA ARG A 19 -0.83 -6.73 10.11
C ARG A 19 -1.39 -5.32 10.17
N ARG A 20 -0.79 -4.47 11.01
CA ARG A 20 -0.99 -3.01 10.94
C ARG A 20 -0.23 -2.50 9.72
N VAL A 21 -0.93 -1.82 8.81
CA VAL A 21 -0.36 -1.36 7.53
C VAL A 21 -0.31 0.15 7.38
N ASP A 22 -0.88 0.87 8.34
CA ASP A 22 -0.80 2.32 8.47
C ASP A 22 -0.97 2.70 9.94
N ALA A 23 -0.51 3.87 10.38
CA ALA A 23 -0.71 4.30 11.77
C ALA A 23 -2.02 5.07 12.03
N ALA A 24 -2.71 5.50 10.98
CA ALA A 24 -3.99 6.20 11.03
C ALA A 24 -5.12 5.35 10.43
N THR A 25 -5.14 5.15 9.12
CA THR A 25 -6.16 4.34 8.45
C THR A 25 -5.65 3.75 7.14
N CYS A 26 -6.17 2.57 6.78
CA CYS A 26 -5.97 1.96 5.48
C CYS A 26 -7.18 2.27 4.60
N PHE A 27 -6.95 2.98 3.48
CA PHE A 27 -8.00 3.34 2.51
C PHE A 27 -8.27 2.22 1.52
N GLY A 28 -7.29 1.37 1.21
CA GLY A 28 -7.49 0.31 0.24
C GLY A 28 -6.36 -0.73 0.21
N VAL A 29 -6.68 -1.87 -0.39
CA VAL A 29 -5.75 -2.97 -0.62
C VAL A 29 -5.83 -3.38 -2.08
N TYR A 30 -4.67 -3.50 -2.71
CA TYR A 30 -4.54 -3.69 -4.16
C TYR A 30 -3.60 -4.86 -4.45
N TRP A 31 -4.03 -5.70 -5.40
CA TRP A 31 -3.17 -6.70 -6.00
C TRP A 31 -2.83 -6.28 -7.43
N TYR A 32 -1.54 -6.17 -7.74
CA TYR A 32 -1.07 -5.92 -9.10
C TYR A 32 -0.36 -7.15 -9.68
N PRO A 33 -1.05 -7.96 -10.53
CA PRO A 33 -0.52 -9.24 -11.00
C PRO A 33 0.82 -9.17 -11.74
N PRO A 34 1.09 -8.20 -12.64
CA PRO A 34 2.35 -8.15 -13.39
C PRO A 34 3.60 -8.12 -12.50
N HIS A 35 3.51 -7.46 -11.34
CA HIS A 35 4.60 -7.34 -10.37
C HIS A 35 4.45 -8.26 -9.16
N LYS A 36 3.38 -9.06 -9.11
CA LYS A 36 2.98 -9.86 -7.94
C LYS A 36 3.04 -9.05 -6.64
N ALA A 37 2.43 -7.86 -6.67
CA ALA A 37 2.52 -6.90 -5.59
C ALA A 37 1.18 -6.81 -4.86
N LEU A 38 1.19 -7.18 -3.57
CA LEU A 38 0.14 -6.85 -2.62
C LEU A 38 0.51 -5.51 -1.97
N VAL A 39 -0.32 -4.49 -2.16
CA VAL A 39 -0.04 -3.12 -1.73
C VAL A 39 -1.23 -2.59 -0.93
N SER A 40 -0.96 -2.02 0.24
CA SER A 40 -1.94 -1.23 0.98
C SER A 40 -1.72 0.26 0.70
N HIS A 41 -2.83 0.96 0.49
CA HIS A 41 -2.90 2.42 0.47
C HIS A 41 -3.35 2.87 1.87
N GLY A 42 -2.38 3.29 2.68
CA GLY A 42 -2.63 3.96 3.95
C GLY A 42 -2.72 5.47 3.80
N GLU A 43 -3.23 6.13 4.83
CA GLU A 43 -3.29 7.59 4.90
C GLU A 43 -1.91 8.22 5.06
N LEU A 44 -1.03 7.64 5.86
CA LEU A 44 0.31 8.15 6.11
C LEU A 44 1.36 7.47 5.22
N GLU A 45 1.15 6.20 4.89
CA GLU A 45 2.10 5.42 4.11
C GLU A 45 1.45 4.46 3.12
N ILE A 46 2.20 4.13 2.07
CA ILE A 46 1.94 3.00 1.20
C ILE A 46 2.86 1.88 1.64
N CYS A 47 2.33 0.67 1.73
CA CYS A 47 3.11 -0.50 2.15
C CYS A 47 2.92 -1.63 1.14
N ARG A 48 4.03 -2.25 0.73
CA ARG A 48 4.01 -3.51 -0.02
C ARG A 48 4.22 -4.66 0.96
N LEU A 49 3.36 -5.67 0.86
CA LEU A 49 3.43 -6.87 1.68
C LEU A 49 3.77 -8.12 0.84
N SER A 50 4.38 -9.10 1.50
CA SER A 50 4.38 -10.50 1.05
C SER A 50 2.98 -11.11 1.19
N LEU A 51 2.78 -12.30 0.62
CA LEU A 51 1.50 -13.02 0.79
C LEU A 51 1.36 -13.63 2.18
N GLU A 52 2.49 -13.75 2.90
CA GLU A 52 2.59 -14.20 4.28
C GLU A 52 2.33 -13.06 5.29
N GLY A 53 2.13 -11.82 4.81
CA GLY A 53 1.80 -10.66 5.63
C GLY A 53 3.01 -9.90 6.17
N ASP A 54 4.21 -10.21 5.69
CA ASP A 54 5.43 -9.49 6.02
C ASP A 54 5.54 -8.22 5.17
N GLU A 55 6.03 -7.15 5.79
CA GLU A 55 6.34 -5.91 5.10
C GLU A 55 7.59 -6.09 4.23
N ILE A 56 7.49 -5.75 2.95
CA ILE A 56 8.61 -5.71 2.02
C ILE A 56 9.25 -4.31 2.03
N TRP A 57 8.41 -3.28 1.93
CA TRP A 57 8.80 -1.88 2.08
C TRP A 57 7.57 -1.03 2.40
N SER A 58 7.79 0.13 3.00
CA SER A 58 6.81 1.21 3.06
C SER A 58 7.41 2.55 2.59
N ALA A 59 6.54 3.46 2.17
CA ALA A 59 6.91 4.78 1.68
C ALA A 59 5.88 5.83 2.11
N THR A 60 6.37 7.02 2.48
CA THR A 60 5.56 8.16 2.92
C THR A 60 5.64 9.31 1.91
N GLY A 61 4.66 10.20 1.96
CA GLY A 61 4.66 11.47 1.23
C GLY A 61 5.16 12.62 2.10
N ALA A 62 5.14 13.84 1.56
CA ALA A 62 5.29 15.06 2.35
C ALA A 62 4.05 15.36 3.21
N ASP A 63 2.88 14.88 2.76
CA ASP A 63 1.60 14.94 3.46
C ASP A 63 0.82 13.64 3.24
N ILE A 64 -0.38 13.53 3.82
CA ILE A 64 -1.21 12.32 3.79
C ILE A 64 -1.70 11.99 2.38
N PHE A 65 -1.78 10.70 2.03
CA PHE A 65 -2.24 10.23 0.72
C PHE A 65 -3.77 10.15 0.62
N SER A 66 -4.44 11.30 0.49
CA SER A 66 -5.91 11.37 0.45
C SER A 66 -6.51 11.59 -0.94
N GLU A 67 -5.77 12.13 -1.90
CA GLU A 67 -6.36 12.67 -3.14
C GLU A 67 -6.33 11.69 -4.33
N GLY A 68 -5.66 10.55 -4.19
CA GLY A 68 -5.66 9.51 -5.23
C GLY A 68 -4.61 8.43 -5.04
N PHE A 69 -4.91 7.24 -5.56
CA PHE A 69 -4.00 6.10 -5.56
C PHE A 69 -4.26 5.20 -6.77
N ARG A 70 -3.20 4.81 -7.51
CA ARG A 70 -3.31 3.94 -8.70
C ARG A 70 -2.10 3.04 -8.87
N CYS A 71 -2.34 1.74 -9.07
CA CYS A 71 -1.31 0.81 -9.55
C CYS A 71 -1.16 0.91 -11.08
N LEU A 72 -0.08 1.52 -11.55
CA LEU A 72 0.24 1.67 -12.97
C LEU A 72 1.26 0.60 -13.43
N PRO A 73 1.45 0.37 -14.74
CA PRO A 73 2.49 -0.55 -15.22
C PRO A 73 3.92 -0.15 -14.79
N VAL A 74 4.18 1.16 -14.69
CA VAL A 74 5.50 1.74 -14.42
C VAL A 74 5.79 1.96 -12.93
N GLY A 75 4.78 1.90 -12.06
CA GLY A 75 4.92 2.19 -10.64
C GLY A 75 3.57 2.35 -9.93
N ILE A 76 3.62 2.70 -8.66
CA ILE A 76 2.45 2.97 -7.82
C ILE A 76 2.33 4.48 -7.69
N GLU A 77 1.25 5.05 -8.20
CA GLU A 77 0.96 6.47 -8.06
C GLU A 77 0.19 6.72 -6.76
N ALA A 78 0.64 7.75 -6.02
CA ALA A 78 -0.03 8.27 -4.84
C ALA A 78 -0.14 9.79 -4.95
N ILE A 79 -1.24 10.36 -4.49
CA ILE A 79 -1.46 11.80 -4.48
C ILE A 79 -1.74 12.25 -3.06
N ASP A 80 -0.90 13.15 -2.55
CA ASP A 80 -1.07 13.70 -1.20
C ASP A 80 -2.18 14.76 -1.13
N PHE A 81 -2.50 15.20 0.09
CA PHE A 81 -3.48 16.25 0.37
C PHE A 81 -3.19 17.57 -0.36
N ASN A 82 -1.92 17.90 -0.57
CA ASN A 82 -1.48 19.09 -1.29
C ASN A 82 -1.45 18.90 -2.81
N ARG A 83 -1.89 17.73 -3.30
CA ARG A 83 -1.91 17.30 -4.70
C ARG A 83 -0.53 17.09 -5.32
N SER A 84 0.48 16.90 -4.50
CA SER A 84 1.79 16.41 -4.96
C SER A 84 1.62 14.97 -5.44
N VAL A 85 2.21 14.64 -6.59
CA VAL A 85 2.09 13.32 -7.21
C VAL A 85 3.39 12.56 -7.04
N TYR A 86 3.30 11.38 -6.45
CA TYR A 86 4.42 10.47 -6.22
C TYR A 86 4.26 9.24 -7.09
N LEU A 87 5.37 8.77 -7.66
CA LEU A 87 5.42 7.49 -8.36
C LEU A 87 6.46 6.60 -7.68
N PHE A 88 6.02 5.54 -7.01
CA PHE A 88 6.88 4.61 -6.30
C PHE A 88 7.17 3.35 -7.12
N ASP A 89 8.40 2.86 -7.02
CA ASP A 89 8.82 1.60 -7.61
C ASP A 89 8.23 0.40 -6.86
N TYR A 90 7.71 -0.59 -7.59
CA TYR A 90 7.12 -1.77 -6.96
C TYR A 90 8.14 -2.58 -6.17
N GLN A 91 9.39 -2.68 -6.65
CA GLN A 91 10.37 -3.58 -6.07
C GLN A 91 10.99 -3.02 -4.79
N THR A 92 11.25 -1.72 -4.78
CA THR A 92 12.06 -1.06 -3.75
C THR A 92 11.30 -0.07 -2.89
N GLY A 93 10.13 0.40 -3.34
CA GLY A 93 9.43 1.52 -2.70
C GLY A 93 10.11 2.86 -2.92
N ALA A 94 11.19 2.91 -3.71
CA ALA A 94 11.89 4.14 -4.01
C ALA A 94 11.05 5.04 -4.91
N LEU A 95 11.20 6.36 -4.74
CA LEU A 95 10.55 7.35 -5.57
C LEU A 95 11.19 7.35 -6.97
N LEU A 96 10.39 7.04 -8.00
CA LEU A 96 10.76 7.12 -9.41
C LEU A 96 10.60 8.55 -9.93
N VAL A 97 9.53 9.21 -9.50
CA VAL A 97 9.21 10.62 -9.82
C VAL A 97 8.46 11.21 -8.63
N GLY A 98 8.88 12.40 -8.20
CA GLY A 98 8.15 13.26 -7.26
C GLY A 98 9.01 14.48 -6.91
N GLU A 99 8.36 15.63 -6.73
CA GLU A 99 8.97 16.88 -6.22
C GLU A 99 8.50 17.13 -4.78
#